data_AF-A0A973PIK7-F1
#
_entry.id   AF-A0A973PIK7-F1
#
_cell.length_a   1.000
_cell.length_b   1.000
_cell.length_c   1.000
_cell.angle_alpha   90.00
_cell.angle_beta   90.00
_cell.angle_gamma   90.00
#
_symmetry.space_group_name_H-M   'P 1'
#
loop_
_entity.id
_entity.type
_entity.pdbx_description
1 polymer ?
#
loop_
_entity_poly.entity_id
_entity_poly.type
_entity_poly.pdbx_seq_one_letter_code
_entity_poly.pdbx_strand_id
1 'polypeptide(L)'
;ISMIFQDPLSAFTPVYTIGDQIAEAVRVHQKIGKDKALARAVDLLDLVGIPNPQGRVKQFPHEFSGGMRQRAMIAMAIANDPDLLICDEPTTALDVTIQAQVLEVLKTAQRETGAGIVMITHDLGVVAGMADRVLVMYAGKPVEQGSVDDIYYQPRMPYTMGLLASIPRVDGEEGPLVPIEGNPPSPSALPTGCPFAPRCPMKVDACSEEEPELVEIGAGRHVACIRSREIQHKGLTGADVFPVPVIPPNEVVRRPRSERATVLELDDLVRNYPLMKGAVFKRRVGTVHAVDGISFDIAEGETLALVGESGCGKTTTLQQIMQLEAPQRGRIVVLGKDSSGLSAAERRALRRDVQIVFQDPMAALDPRMPVGDIIAEPLRAHGRRDIPRRVAELLELVGLSPEHAERYPQHFSGGQRQRIGIARALALEPKLLVLDEPVSALDVSIQAGVINLLEELKNTLGLSYLFVAHDLAVVRHLADRVAVMYLGRIAEVGAVDNVYDRPAHPYTQALLSAIPLPDPEMERNRKRIILEGDLPSPADPPSGCRFRTRCPKFARLSAGERQKCVDIEPSVARLARAEDHGAACHYAEEIEVITASNDQEEK
;
A
#
# COMPACT_ATOMS: atom_id res chain seq x y z
N ILE A 1 -3.38 -6.99 30.59
CA ILE A 1 -2.83 -6.12 29.52
C ILE A 1 -1.98 -6.98 28.62
N SER A 2 -2.11 -6.82 27.31
CA SER A 2 -1.30 -7.51 26.30
C SER A 2 -0.98 -6.57 25.13
N MET A 3 0.03 -6.91 24.33
CA MET A 3 0.51 -6.10 23.22
C MET A 3 0.61 -6.93 21.93
N ILE A 4 0.21 -6.33 20.82
CA ILE A 4 0.40 -6.82 19.46
C ILE A 4 1.40 -5.87 18.80
N PHE A 5 2.54 -6.42 18.41
CA PHE A 5 3.65 -5.68 17.81
C PHE A 5 3.48 -5.53 16.29
N GLN A 6 4.12 -4.51 15.72
CA GLN A 6 4.09 -4.19 14.29
C GLN A 6 4.64 -5.33 13.40
N ASP A 7 5.73 -6.00 13.80
CA ASP A 7 6.33 -7.11 13.03
C ASP A 7 6.17 -8.47 13.74
N PRO A 8 5.38 -9.41 13.18
CA PRO A 8 5.27 -10.78 13.66
C PRO A 8 6.56 -11.56 13.78
N LEU A 9 7.53 -11.35 12.90
CA LEU A 9 8.77 -12.09 12.95
C LEU A 9 9.61 -11.72 14.17
N SER A 10 9.50 -10.47 14.63
CA SER A 10 10.14 -10.03 15.87
C SER A 10 9.48 -10.61 17.13
N ALA A 11 8.19 -10.97 17.07
CA ALA A 11 7.43 -11.46 18.22
C ALA A 11 7.57 -12.97 18.46
N PHE A 12 7.91 -13.75 17.42
CA PHE A 12 8.09 -15.19 17.53
C PHE A 12 9.55 -15.62 17.51
N THR A 13 9.88 -16.59 18.36
CA THR A 13 11.15 -17.29 18.31
C THR A 13 11.12 -18.33 17.19
N PRO A 14 12.03 -18.27 16.19
CA PRO A 14 11.94 -19.07 14.97
C PRO A 14 12.23 -20.58 15.17
N VAL A 15 12.80 -20.96 16.31
CA VAL A 15 13.17 -22.34 16.65
C VAL A 15 12.11 -23.10 17.46
N TYR A 16 11.02 -22.44 17.86
CA TYR A 16 9.89 -23.06 18.53
C TYR A 16 8.67 -23.10 17.63
N THR A 17 7.78 -24.06 17.86
CA THR A 17 6.51 -24.13 17.14
C THR A 17 5.58 -22.99 17.58
N ILE A 18 4.63 -22.62 16.73
CA ILE A 18 3.60 -21.63 17.07
C ILE A 18 2.80 -22.07 18.30
N GLY A 19 2.44 -23.36 18.36
CA GLY A 19 1.70 -23.92 19.47
C GLY A 19 2.41 -23.88 20.81
N ASP A 20 3.71 -24.20 20.83
CA ASP A 20 4.50 -24.17 22.06
C ASP A 20 4.58 -22.74 22.63
N GLN A 21 4.73 -21.74 21.77
CA GLN A 21 4.83 -20.33 22.17
C GLN A 21 3.49 -19.78 22.70
N ILE A 22 2.37 -20.12 22.05
CA ILE A 22 1.03 -19.76 22.57
C ILE A 22 0.75 -20.49 23.89
N ALA A 23 1.05 -21.79 23.96
CA ALA A 23 0.84 -22.60 25.17
C ALA A 23 1.73 -22.14 26.34
N GLU A 24 2.94 -21.66 26.07
CA GLU A 24 3.81 -21.03 27.07
C GLU A 24 3.15 -19.79 27.67
N ALA A 25 2.63 -18.88 26.84
CA ALA A 25 1.92 -17.69 27.30
C ALA A 25 0.77 -18.05 28.25
N VAL A 26 -0.01 -19.10 27.94
CA VAL A 26 -1.08 -19.59 28.84
C VAL A 26 -0.49 -20.15 30.14
N ARG A 27 0.54 -20.99 30.08
CA ARG A 27 1.09 -21.70 31.26
C ARG A 27 1.81 -20.79 32.25
N VAL A 28 2.37 -19.67 31.78
CA VAL A 28 3.02 -18.69 32.65
C VAL A 28 2.01 -18.01 33.57
N HIS A 29 0.79 -17.77 33.08
CA HIS A 29 -0.26 -17.04 33.80
C HIS A 29 -1.31 -17.96 34.43
N GLN A 30 -1.50 -19.16 33.90
CA GLN A 30 -2.51 -20.12 34.35
C GLN A 30 -1.86 -21.40 34.87
N LYS A 31 -2.37 -21.92 36.00
CA LYS A 31 -1.90 -23.18 36.61
C LYS A 31 -2.48 -24.40 35.88
N ILE A 32 -2.18 -24.54 34.59
CA ILE A 32 -2.66 -25.65 33.75
C ILE A 32 -1.51 -26.52 33.22
N GLY A 33 -1.80 -27.80 33.00
CA GLY A 33 -0.85 -28.76 32.43
C GLY A 33 -0.58 -28.51 30.95
N LYS A 34 0.53 -29.06 30.45
CA LYS A 34 1.01 -28.87 29.06
C LYS A 34 -0.06 -29.23 28.01
N ASP A 35 -0.73 -30.37 28.18
CA ASP A 35 -1.72 -30.84 27.19
C ASP A 35 -2.95 -29.92 27.12
N LYS A 36 -3.40 -29.40 28.27
CA LYS A 36 -4.50 -28.42 28.31
C LYS A 36 -4.10 -27.09 27.69
N ALA A 37 -2.87 -26.64 27.91
CA ALA A 37 -2.36 -25.42 27.30
C ALA A 37 -2.22 -25.54 25.78
N LEU A 38 -1.78 -26.70 25.28
CA LEU A 38 -1.72 -26.97 23.85
C LEU A 38 -3.11 -27.06 23.22
N ALA A 39 -4.09 -27.65 23.91
CA ALA A 39 -5.48 -27.64 23.47
C ALA A 39 -6.01 -26.20 23.37
N ARG A 40 -5.77 -25.37 24.40
CA ARG A 40 -6.12 -23.94 24.36
C ARG A 40 -5.43 -23.21 23.21
N ALA A 41 -4.17 -23.52 22.91
CA ALA A 41 -3.47 -22.94 21.76
C ALA A 41 -4.15 -23.29 20.43
N VAL A 42 -4.65 -24.52 20.27
CA VAL A 42 -5.44 -24.92 19.09
C VAL A 42 -6.75 -24.14 19.02
N ASP A 43 -7.46 -24.00 20.14
CA ASP A 43 -8.73 -23.24 20.19
C ASP A 43 -8.50 -21.76 19.85
N LEU A 44 -7.40 -21.18 20.33
CA LEU A 44 -7.04 -19.79 20.04
C LEU A 44 -6.66 -19.61 18.56
N LEU A 45 -5.95 -20.56 17.96
CA LEU A 45 -5.66 -20.55 16.53
C LEU A 45 -6.94 -20.65 15.69
N ASP A 46 -7.89 -21.48 16.10
CA ASP A 46 -9.20 -21.59 15.45
C ASP A 46 -9.98 -20.27 15.55
N LEU A 47 -10.01 -19.66 16.74
CA LEU A 47 -10.68 -18.39 17.01
C LEU A 47 -10.18 -17.25 16.11
N VAL A 48 -8.86 -17.19 15.86
CA VAL A 48 -8.27 -16.20 14.95
C VAL A 48 -8.30 -16.64 13.47
N GLY A 49 -9.05 -17.68 13.13
CA GLY A 49 -9.26 -18.11 11.73
C GLY A 49 -8.05 -18.75 11.07
N ILE A 50 -7.17 -19.43 11.82
CA ILE A 50 -6.09 -20.24 11.24
C ILE A 50 -6.66 -21.59 10.78
N PRO A 51 -6.63 -21.91 9.48
CA PRO A 51 -7.26 -23.13 8.98
C PRO A 51 -6.45 -24.37 9.37
N ASN A 52 -7.14 -25.48 9.68
CA ASN A 52 -6.54 -26.71 10.20
C ASN A 52 -5.60 -26.46 11.41
N PRO A 53 -6.11 -25.84 12.49
CA PRO A 53 -5.28 -25.42 13.62
C PRO A 53 -4.56 -26.60 14.29
N GLN A 54 -5.17 -27.80 14.28
CA GLN A 54 -4.58 -29.04 14.83
C GLN A 54 -3.28 -29.45 14.12
N GLY A 55 -3.19 -29.20 12.82
CA GLY A 55 -1.97 -29.42 12.05
C GLY A 55 -0.97 -28.29 12.22
N ARG A 56 -1.45 -27.04 12.12
CA ARG A 56 -0.60 -25.84 12.07
C ARG A 56 0.02 -25.45 13.41
N VAL A 57 -0.55 -25.90 14.53
CA VAL A 57 0.02 -25.72 15.87
C VAL A 57 1.46 -26.27 15.99
N LYS A 58 1.83 -27.25 15.15
CA LYS A 58 3.16 -27.88 15.12
C LYS A 58 4.15 -27.21 14.16
N GLN A 59 3.70 -26.21 13.39
CA GLN A 59 4.54 -25.52 12.42
C GLN A 59 5.35 -24.41 13.09
N PHE A 60 6.45 -24.05 12.44
CA PHE A 60 7.33 -22.97 12.86
C PHE A 60 6.89 -21.63 12.24
N PRO A 61 7.27 -20.48 12.83
CA PRO A 61 6.90 -19.15 12.33
C PRO A 61 7.27 -18.89 10.86
N HIS A 62 8.39 -19.44 10.40
CA HIS A 62 8.86 -19.28 9.01
C HIS A 62 8.05 -20.13 8.00
N GLU A 63 7.22 -21.06 8.47
CA GLU A 63 6.29 -21.85 7.64
C GLU A 63 4.92 -21.18 7.48
N PHE A 64 4.63 -20.14 8.28
CA PHE A 64 3.40 -19.35 8.19
C PHE A 64 3.52 -18.24 7.13
N SER A 65 2.39 -17.85 6.53
CA SER A 65 2.32 -16.60 5.75
C SER A 65 2.40 -15.38 6.68
N GLY A 66 2.62 -14.18 6.13
CA GLY A 66 2.61 -12.94 6.92
C GLY A 66 1.31 -12.75 7.71
N GLY A 67 0.16 -12.87 7.02
CA GLY A 67 -1.16 -12.77 7.66
C GLY A 67 -1.42 -13.85 8.71
N MET A 68 -0.98 -15.09 8.48
CA MET A 68 -1.09 -16.12 9.50
C MET A 68 -0.22 -15.84 10.73
N ARG A 69 0.99 -15.31 10.54
CA ARG A 69 1.84 -14.91 11.67
C ARG A 69 1.18 -13.78 12.47
N GLN A 70 0.58 -12.79 11.80
CA GLN A 70 -0.17 -11.72 12.48
C GLN A 70 -1.33 -12.29 13.31
N ARG A 71 -2.17 -13.15 12.72
CA ARG A 71 -3.29 -13.79 13.43
C ARG A 71 -2.82 -14.66 14.60
N ALA A 72 -1.75 -15.42 14.43
CA ALA A 72 -1.15 -16.19 15.51
C ALA A 72 -0.60 -15.31 16.65
N MET A 73 -0.06 -14.13 16.34
CA MET A 73 0.35 -13.17 17.36
C MET A 73 -0.86 -12.65 18.15
N ILE A 74 -1.97 -12.36 17.47
CA ILE A 74 -3.23 -11.98 18.14
C ILE A 74 -3.71 -13.11 19.05
N ALA A 75 -3.67 -14.36 18.57
CA ALA A 75 -4.02 -15.54 19.37
C ALA A 75 -3.17 -15.65 20.65
N MET A 76 -1.86 -15.39 20.54
CA MET A 76 -0.96 -15.33 21.68
C MET A 76 -1.30 -14.16 22.62
N ALA A 77 -1.62 -12.99 22.07
CA ALA A 77 -1.92 -11.78 22.84
C ALA A 77 -3.21 -11.94 23.67
N ILE A 78 -4.23 -12.62 23.14
CA ILE A 78 -5.51 -12.85 23.81
C ILE A 78 -5.54 -14.13 24.65
N ALA A 79 -4.44 -14.88 24.71
CA ALA A 79 -4.41 -16.22 25.30
C ALA A 79 -4.80 -16.26 26.79
N ASN A 80 -4.66 -15.13 27.49
CA ASN A 80 -4.96 -14.96 28.91
C ASN A 80 -6.09 -13.93 29.17
N ASP A 81 -7.01 -13.77 28.23
CA ASP A 81 -8.22 -12.95 28.36
C ASP A 81 -7.93 -11.53 28.94
N PRO A 82 -7.08 -10.73 28.27
CA PRO A 82 -6.62 -9.46 28.82
C PRO A 82 -7.72 -8.39 28.82
N ASP A 83 -7.79 -7.56 29.86
CA ASP A 83 -8.72 -6.40 29.88
C ASP A 83 -8.32 -5.25 28.92
N LEU A 84 -7.08 -5.25 28.41
CA LEU A 84 -6.52 -4.21 27.55
C LEU A 84 -5.57 -4.81 26.52
N LEU A 85 -5.81 -4.51 25.25
CA LEU A 85 -4.98 -4.83 24.09
C LEU A 85 -4.37 -3.55 23.52
N ILE A 86 -3.04 -3.49 23.45
CA ILE A 86 -2.30 -2.43 22.78
C ILE A 86 -1.87 -2.97 21.41
N CYS A 87 -2.38 -2.38 20.33
CA CYS A 87 -2.07 -2.79 18.97
C CYS A 87 -1.18 -1.72 18.33
N ASP A 88 0.08 -2.05 18.12
CA ASP A 88 1.05 -1.18 17.46
C ASP A 88 1.14 -1.53 15.98
N GLU A 89 0.53 -0.70 15.13
CA GLU A 89 0.49 -0.87 13.67
C GLU A 89 0.15 -2.31 13.22
N PRO A 90 -0.99 -2.88 13.66
CA PRO A 90 -1.27 -4.31 13.52
C PRO A 90 -1.54 -4.76 12.08
N THR A 91 -1.57 -3.84 11.11
CA THR A 91 -1.89 -4.10 9.70
C THR A 91 -0.79 -3.70 8.73
N THR A 92 0.33 -3.17 9.24
CA THR A 92 1.43 -2.68 8.39
C THR A 92 2.02 -3.81 7.53
N ALA A 93 2.35 -3.49 6.28
CA ALA A 93 2.91 -4.41 5.28
C ALA A 93 2.04 -5.64 4.95
N LEU A 94 0.72 -5.56 5.19
CA LEU A 94 -0.26 -6.55 4.75
C LEU A 94 -1.01 -6.03 3.52
N ASP A 95 -1.43 -6.92 2.62
CA ASP A 95 -2.37 -6.53 1.56
C ASP A 95 -3.76 -6.23 2.13
N VAL A 96 -4.55 -5.44 1.41
CA VAL A 96 -5.87 -4.96 1.86
C VAL A 96 -6.83 -6.07 2.30
N THR A 97 -6.75 -7.26 1.70
CA THR A 97 -7.64 -8.37 2.08
C THR A 97 -7.23 -9.00 3.40
N ILE A 98 -5.92 -9.21 3.59
CA ILE A 98 -5.37 -9.74 4.84
C ILE A 98 -5.52 -8.70 5.96
N GLN A 99 -5.32 -7.41 5.67
CA GLN A 99 -5.63 -6.32 6.58
C GLN A 99 -7.07 -6.40 7.08
N ALA A 100 -8.06 -6.46 6.18
CA ALA A 100 -9.47 -6.57 6.58
C ALA A 100 -9.74 -7.82 7.45
N GLN A 101 -9.13 -8.96 7.15
CA GLN A 101 -9.23 -10.17 7.98
C GLN A 101 -8.64 -9.95 9.38
N VAL A 102 -7.46 -9.33 9.49
CA VAL A 102 -6.80 -9.04 10.78
C VAL A 102 -7.65 -8.09 11.63
N LEU A 103 -8.23 -7.05 11.04
CA LEU A 103 -9.12 -6.13 11.74
C LEU A 103 -10.39 -6.83 12.27
N GLU A 104 -10.96 -7.75 11.49
CA GLU A 104 -12.11 -8.56 11.95
C GLU A 104 -11.72 -9.51 13.09
N VAL A 105 -10.51 -10.08 13.05
CA VAL A 105 -9.97 -10.87 14.15
C VAL A 105 -9.81 -10.03 15.41
N LEU A 106 -9.34 -8.78 15.32
CA LEU A 106 -9.25 -7.87 16.46
C LEU A 106 -10.64 -7.54 17.03
N LYS A 107 -11.64 -7.26 16.19
CA LYS A 107 -13.03 -7.05 16.63
C LYS A 107 -13.61 -8.29 17.29
N THR A 108 -13.30 -9.47 16.78
CA THR A 108 -13.74 -10.74 17.37
C THR A 108 -13.07 -10.95 18.73
N ALA A 109 -11.76 -10.77 18.83
CA ALA A 109 -11.03 -10.78 20.08
C ALA A 109 -11.62 -9.82 21.12
N GLN A 110 -11.94 -8.59 20.72
CA GLN A 110 -12.58 -7.58 21.57
C GLN A 110 -13.93 -8.07 22.12
N ARG A 111 -14.79 -8.62 21.25
CA ARG A 111 -16.12 -9.14 21.63
C ARG A 111 -16.03 -10.31 22.60
N GLU A 112 -15.10 -11.23 22.37
CA GLU A 112 -14.96 -12.44 23.17
C GLU A 112 -14.31 -12.16 24.53
N THR A 113 -13.36 -11.23 24.60
CA THR A 113 -12.63 -10.93 25.84
C THR A 113 -13.24 -9.78 26.64
N GLY A 114 -14.00 -8.89 26.00
CA GLY A 114 -14.43 -7.61 26.57
C GLY A 114 -13.30 -6.58 26.71
N ALA A 115 -12.13 -6.82 26.09
CA ALA A 115 -10.96 -5.96 26.23
C ALA A 115 -11.18 -4.55 25.66
N GLY A 116 -10.63 -3.53 26.34
CA GLY A 116 -10.37 -2.25 25.70
C GLY A 116 -9.25 -2.38 24.67
N ILE A 117 -9.34 -1.66 23.55
CA ILE A 117 -8.29 -1.63 22.52
C ILE A 117 -7.70 -0.23 22.43
N VAL A 118 -6.37 -0.14 22.55
CA VAL A 118 -5.58 1.02 22.15
C VAL A 118 -4.91 0.68 20.83
N MET A 119 -5.28 1.36 19.76
CA MET A 119 -4.71 1.15 18.43
C MET A 119 -3.82 2.32 18.06
N ILE A 120 -2.57 2.04 17.75
CA ILE A 120 -1.58 2.98 17.24
C ILE A 120 -1.45 2.71 15.75
N THR A 121 -1.81 3.68 14.92
CA THR A 121 -1.74 3.55 13.46
C THR A 121 -1.66 4.93 12.81
N HIS A 122 -1.07 4.99 11.61
CA HIS A 122 -1.11 6.13 10.73
C HIS A 122 -2.17 5.97 9.60
N ASP A 123 -2.80 4.80 9.49
CA ASP A 123 -3.90 4.53 8.54
C ASP A 123 -5.21 5.08 9.11
N LEU A 124 -5.60 6.24 8.60
CA LEU A 124 -6.82 6.94 9.02
C LEU A 124 -8.09 6.19 8.55
N GLY A 125 -8.07 5.45 7.45
CA GLY A 125 -9.20 4.61 7.07
C GLY A 125 -9.49 3.51 8.10
N VAL A 126 -8.44 2.91 8.68
CA VAL A 126 -8.58 1.94 9.78
C VAL A 126 -9.12 2.60 11.05
N VAL A 127 -8.66 3.81 11.38
CA VAL A 127 -9.17 4.57 12.53
C VAL A 127 -10.66 4.84 12.38
N ALA A 128 -11.13 5.26 11.21
CA ALA A 128 -12.54 5.55 10.93
C ALA A 128 -13.47 4.35 11.21
N GLY A 129 -13.01 3.12 10.96
CA GLY A 129 -13.80 1.90 11.11
C GLY A 129 -13.66 1.14 12.43
N MET A 130 -12.71 1.52 13.30
CA MET A 130 -12.40 0.79 14.53
C MET A 130 -12.39 1.62 15.80
N ALA A 131 -12.14 2.92 15.71
CA ALA A 131 -11.97 3.75 16.90
C ALA A 131 -13.31 4.37 17.34
N ASP A 132 -13.60 4.32 18.64
CA ASP A 132 -14.66 5.15 19.22
C ASP A 132 -14.16 6.58 19.49
N ARG A 133 -12.88 6.70 19.86
CA ARG A 133 -12.19 7.94 20.21
C ARG A 133 -10.81 7.97 19.58
N VAL A 134 -10.38 9.15 19.16
CA VAL A 134 -9.07 9.36 18.52
C VAL A 134 -8.25 10.36 19.33
N LEU A 135 -6.96 10.07 19.48
CA LEU A 135 -5.96 10.93 20.07
C LEU A 135 -4.89 11.19 19.02
N VAL A 136 -4.83 12.42 18.49
CA VAL A 136 -3.82 12.84 17.52
C VAL A 136 -2.62 13.37 18.28
N MET A 137 -1.43 12.88 17.94
CA MET A 137 -0.17 13.30 18.55
C MET A 137 0.72 14.02 17.54
N TYR A 138 1.46 15.01 18.01
CA TYR A 138 2.51 15.68 17.25
C TYR A 138 3.67 16.03 18.16
N ALA A 139 4.92 15.82 17.70
CA ALA A 139 6.13 16.10 18.46
C ALA A 139 6.15 15.49 19.89
N GLY A 140 5.58 14.29 20.04
CA GLY A 140 5.54 13.55 21.30
C GLY A 140 4.43 13.97 22.28
N LYS A 141 3.52 14.86 21.88
CA LYS A 141 2.41 15.34 22.73
C LYS A 141 1.06 15.21 22.05
N PRO A 142 -0.04 14.99 22.80
CA PRO A 142 -1.38 15.12 22.27
C PRO A 142 -1.65 16.54 21.76
N VAL A 143 -2.25 16.64 20.58
CA VAL A 143 -2.66 17.93 20.01
C VAL A 143 -4.16 18.03 19.75
N GLU A 144 -4.83 16.89 19.60
CA GLU A 144 -6.28 16.84 19.47
C GLU A 144 -6.84 15.51 19.98
N GLN A 145 -7.98 15.55 20.66
CA GLN A 145 -8.69 14.38 21.15
C GLN A 145 -10.20 14.58 21.03
N GLY A 146 -10.93 13.57 20.58
CA GLY A 146 -12.39 13.61 20.47
C GLY A 146 -12.99 12.25 20.12
N SER A 147 -14.30 12.22 19.86
CA SER A 147 -14.90 11.08 19.17
C SER A 147 -14.33 10.96 17.75
N VAL A 148 -14.45 9.78 17.14
CA VAL A 148 -14.05 9.60 15.73
C VAL A 148 -14.76 10.61 14.81
N ASP A 149 -16.05 10.85 15.01
CA ASP A 149 -16.84 11.76 14.17
C ASP A 149 -16.38 13.23 14.33
N ASP A 150 -16.07 13.67 15.57
CA ASP A 150 -15.58 15.02 15.83
C ASP A 150 -14.27 15.33 15.11
N ILE A 151 -13.39 14.33 15.06
CA ILE A 151 -12.05 14.44 14.49
C ILE A 151 -12.11 14.46 12.97
N TYR A 152 -12.93 13.60 12.36
CA TYR A 152 -13.03 13.51 10.91
C TYR A 152 -13.86 14.64 10.29
N TYR A 153 -15.01 14.98 10.87
CA TYR A 153 -15.94 15.93 10.25
C TYR A 153 -15.74 17.37 10.71
N GLN A 154 -15.18 17.58 11.91
CA GLN A 154 -15.03 18.92 12.46
C GLN A 154 -13.67 19.14 13.13
N PRO A 155 -12.52 18.80 12.52
CA PRO A 155 -11.20 18.97 13.14
C PRO A 155 -10.96 20.41 13.60
N ARG A 156 -10.30 20.57 14.75
CA ARG A 156 -10.03 21.87 15.40
C ARG A 156 -8.55 22.18 15.54
N MET A 157 -7.69 21.25 15.16
CA MET A 157 -6.24 21.44 15.11
C MET A 157 -5.76 21.48 13.65
N PRO A 158 -5.02 22.54 13.22
CA PRO A 158 -4.50 22.63 11.85
C PRO A 158 -3.68 21.41 11.42
N TYR A 159 -2.94 20.77 12.33
CA TYR A 159 -2.21 19.53 12.01
C TYR A 159 -3.17 18.39 11.62
N THR A 160 -4.23 18.14 12.41
CA THR A 160 -5.27 17.15 12.09
C THR A 160 -5.95 17.45 10.76
N MET A 161 -6.28 18.73 10.53
CA MET A 161 -6.88 19.18 9.26
C MET A 161 -5.98 18.86 8.05
N GLY A 162 -4.67 19.11 8.18
CA GLY A 162 -3.69 18.80 7.15
C GLY A 162 -3.53 17.29 6.94
N LEU A 163 -3.53 16.50 8.02
CA LEU A 163 -3.46 15.04 7.92
C LEU A 163 -4.65 14.47 7.13
N LEU A 164 -5.87 14.89 7.47
CA LEU A 164 -7.09 14.45 6.78
C LEU A 164 -7.10 14.89 5.31
N ALA A 165 -6.65 16.12 5.01
CA ALA A 165 -6.57 16.63 3.64
C ALA A 165 -5.45 15.99 2.79
N SER A 166 -4.50 15.31 3.42
CA SER A 166 -3.44 14.55 2.72
C SER A 166 -3.85 13.13 2.34
N ILE A 167 -5.00 12.61 2.80
CA ILE A 167 -5.40 11.21 2.55
C ILE A 167 -5.95 11.07 1.12
N PRO A 168 -5.41 10.16 0.29
CA PRO A 168 -6.05 9.80 -0.97
C PRO A 168 -7.38 9.08 -0.72
N ARG A 169 -8.44 9.51 -1.41
CA ARG A 169 -9.79 8.94 -1.29
C ARG A 169 -10.13 8.10 -2.51
N VAL A 170 -10.76 6.94 -2.28
CA VAL A 170 -11.35 6.11 -3.36
C VAL A 170 -12.78 6.49 -3.69
N ASP A 171 -13.40 7.29 -2.82
CA ASP A 171 -14.81 7.65 -2.75
C ASP A 171 -15.08 9.15 -2.97
N GLY A 172 -14.05 9.94 -3.31
CA GLY A 172 -14.12 11.41 -3.42
C GLY A 172 -13.70 11.97 -4.77
N GLU A 173 -13.78 13.30 -4.90
CA GLU A 173 -13.46 14.04 -6.13
C GLU A 173 -11.98 14.00 -6.51
N GLU A 174 -11.73 14.10 -7.81
CA GLU A 174 -10.39 14.20 -8.40
C GLU A 174 -9.75 15.57 -8.14
N GLY A 175 -8.51 15.57 -7.65
CA GLY A 175 -7.71 16.77 -7.49
C GLY A 175 -6.45 16.54 -6.67
N PRO A 176 -5.45 17.45 -6.70
CA PRO A 176 -4.18 17.27 -6.01
C PRO A 176 -4.35 17.07 -4.50
N LEU A 177 -3.55 16.18 -3.92
CA LEU A 177 -3.53 16.00 -2.47
C LEU A 177 -2.92 17.23 -1.80
N VAL A 178 -3.35 17.52 -0.57
CA VAL A 178 -2.89 18.72 0.17
C VAL A 178 -1.86 18.31 1.23
N PRO A 179 -0.54 18.37 0.94
CA PRO A 179 0.49 17.97 1.89
C PRO A 179 0.74 19.04 2.95
N ILE A 180 1.20 18.61 4.13
CA ILE A 180 1.76 19.52 5.14
C ILE A 180 3.23 19.78 4.80
N GLU A 181 3.54 20.99 4.34
CA GLU A 181 4.89 21.39 3.98
C GLU A 181 5.89 21.34 5.15
N GLY A 182 7.18 21.26 4.79
CA GLY A 182 8.29 21.17 5.73
C GLY A 182 8.45 19.80 6.40
N ASN A 183 9.47 19.68 7.25
CA ASN A 183 9.76 18.45 8.00
C ASN A 183 9.28 18.59 9.46
N PRO A 184 8.80 17.50 10.09
CA PRO A 184 8.59 17.48 11.53
C PRO A 184 9.85 17.91 12.30
N PRO A 185 9.71 18.63 13.43
CA PRO A 185 10.87 19.01 14.25
C PRO A 185 11.50 17.77 14.88
N SER A 186 12.81 17.85 15.15
CA SER A 186 13.49 16.79 15.90
C SER A 186 13.00 16.76 17.35
N PRO A 187 12.64 15.60 17.92
CA PRO A 187 12.31 15.49 19.34
C PRO A 187 13.43 15.96 20.27
N SER A 188 14.69 15.91 19.83
CA SER A 188 15.85 16.40 20.59
C SER A 188 16.04 17.91 20.54
N ALA A 189 15.36 18.60 19.61
CA ALA A 189 15.52 20.03 19.35
C ALA A 189 14.18 20.62 18.90
N LEU A 190 13.21 20.65 19.82
CA LEU A 190 11.91 21.26 19.57
C LEU A 190 12.04 22.80 19.50
N PRO A 191 11.29 23.47 18.60
CA PRO A 191 11.28 24.92 18.54
C PRO A 191 10.65 25.52 19.80
N THR A 192 10.96 26.77 20.10
CA THR A 192 10.26 27.54 21.15
C THR A 192 8.81 27.80 20.72
N GLY A 193 7.87 27.68 21.66
CA GLY A 193 6.44 27.83 21.42
C GLY A 193 5.79 26.55 20.87
N CYS A 194 4.77 26.69 20.03
CA CYS A 194 4.06 25.58 19.41
C CYS A 194 4.98 24.77 18.47
N PRO A 195 5.17 23.45 18.69
CA PRO A 195 6.00 22.60 17.83
C PRO A 195 5.56 22.55 16.36
N PHE A 196 4.27 22.79 16.09
CA PHE A 196 3.71 22.78 14.73
C PHE A 196 3.82 24.15 14.03
N ALA A 197 4.13 25.24 14.74
CA ALA A 197 4.17 26.58 14.17
C ALA A 197 5.03 26.72 12.89
N PRO A 198 6.20 26.06 12.74
CA PRO A 198 7.01 26.17 11.52
C PRO A 198 6.32 25.61 10.26
N ARG A 199 5.29 24.78 10.43
CA ARG A 199 4.56 24.10 9.35
C ARG A 199 3.08 24.50 9.29
N CYS A 200 2.67 25.44 10.13
CA CYS A 200 1.27 25.84 10.27
C CYS A 200 0.98 27.06 9.39
N PRO A 201 0.13 26.96 8.36
CA PRO A 201 -0.29 28.12 7.56
C PRO A 201 -1.04 29.17 8.39
N MET A 202 -1.63 28.75 9.51
CA MET A 202 -2.37 29.60 10.45
C MET A 202 -1.49 30.21 11.55
N LYS A 203 -0.16 30.18 11.42
CA LYS A 203 0.76 30.74 12.43
C LYS A 203 0.45 32.21 12.72
N VAL A 204 0.48 32.56 14.00
CA VAL A 204 0.50 33.95 14.51
C VAL A 204 1.68 34.09 15.49
N ASP A 205 2.04 35.32 15.87
CA ASP A 205 3.21 35.58 16.72
C ASP A 205 3.16 34.83 18.06
N ALA A 206 1.99 34.78 18.71
CA ALA A 206 1.77 34.05 19.96
C ALA A 206 2.10 32.55 19.85
N CYS A 207 2.05 31.94 18.66
CA CYS A 207 2.45 30.53 18.46
C CYS A 207 3.95 30.30 18.67
N SER A 208 4.79 31.33 18.62
CA SER A 208 6.24 31.23 18.82
C SER A 208 6.67 31.55 20.26
N GLU A 209 5.75 32.02 21.10
CA GLU A 209 6.04 32.45 22.47
C GLU A 209 5.81 31.30 23.47
N GLU A 210 4.66 30.62 23.37
CA GLU A 210 4.27 29.57 24.30
C GLU A 210 3.69 28.35 23.56
N GLU A 211 3.94 27.16 24.10
CA GLU A 211 3.34 25.94 23.58
C GLU A 211 1.89 25.82 24.08
N PRO A 212 0.90 25.71 23.19
CA PRO A 212 -0.50 25.64 23.60
C PRO A 212 -0.78 24.41 24.47
N GLU A 213 -1.43 24.61 25.62
CA GLU A 213 -1.91 23.50 26.44
C GLU A 213 -3.08 22.76 25.77
N LEU A 214 -3.20 21.47 26.07
CA LEU A 214 -4.32 20.65 25.63
C LEU A 214 -5.56 21.00 26.47
N VAL A 215 -6.42 21.88 25.96
CA VAL A 215 -7.61 22.39 26.68
C VAL A 215 -8.89 21.71 26.23
N GLU A 216 -9.82 21.47 27.16
CA GLU A 216 -11.15 20.97 26.83
C GLU A 216 -12.00 22.09 26.20
N ILE A 217 -12.58 21.81 25.03
CA ILE A 217 -13.43 22.76 24.27
C ILE A 217 -14.91 22.36 24.23
N GLY A 218 -15.29 21.34 25.01
CA GLY A 218 -16.65 20.85 25.17
C GLY A 218 -16.83 19.37 24.78
N ALA A 219 -17.79 18.69 25.40
CA ALA A 219 -18.15 17.29 25.13
C ALA A 219 -16.97 16.29 25.22
N GLY A 220 -16.00 16.53 26.11
CA GLY A 220 -14.80 15.68 26.24
C GLY A 220 -13.78 15.84 25.11
N ARG A 221 -13.96 16.84 24.25
CA ARG A 221 -13.03 17.18 23.17
C ARG A 221 -11.91 18.08 23.69
N HIS A 222 -10.68 17.75 23.33
CA HIS A 222 -9.50 18.49 23.75
C HIS A 222 -8.65 18.92 22.55
N VAL A 223 -8.07 20.12 22.59
CA VAL A 223 -7.28 20.68 21.49
C VAL A 223 -6.13 21.53 22.03
N ALA A 224 -4.93 21.36 21.47
CA ALA A 224 -3.75 22.17 21.76
C ALA A 224 -3.50 23.22 20.66
N CYS A 225 -4.47 24.12 20.46
CA CYS A 225 -4.38 25.20 19.48
C CYS A 225 -5.07 26.48 19.95
N ILE A 226 -4.32 27.59 19.97
CA ILE A 226 -4.86 28.92 20.31
C ILE A 226 -5.91 29.43 19.30
N ARG A 227 -5.92 28.89 18.08
CA ARG A 227 -6.87 29.26 17.01
C ARG A 227 -8.06 28.28 16.88
N SER A 228 -8.19 27.30 17.77
CA SER A 228 -9.27 26.29 17.75
C SER A 228 -10.67 26.93 17.69
N ARG A 229 -10.92 27.99 18.48
CA ARG A 229 -12.19 28.72 18.47
C ARG A 229 -12.46 29.45 17.15
N GLU A 230 -11.42 29.98 16.52
CA GLU A 230 -11.55 30.64 15.22
C GLU A 230 -11.89 29.62 14.13
N ILE A 231 -11.18 28.48 14.11
CA ILE A 231 -11.45 27.36 13.20
C ILE A 231 -12.90 26.91 13.34
N GLN A 232 -13.39 26.78 14.58
CA GLN A 232 -14.78 26.46 14.87
C GLN A 232 -15.76 27.50 14.34
N HIS A 233 -15.57 28.77 14.72
CA HIS A 233 -16.52 29.83 14.41
C HIS A 233 -16.62 30.10 12.90
N LYS A 234 -15.50 29.97 12.17
CA LYS A 234 -15.45 30.18 10.72
C LYS A 234 -15.77 28.92 9.91
N GLY A 235 -15.83 27.75 10.54
CA GLY A 235 -16.06 26.48 9.85
C GLY A 235 -14.93 26.12 8.87
N LEU A 236 -13.67 26.44 9.20
CA LEU A 236 -12.55 26.22 8.29
C LEU A 236 -12.29 24.72 8.09
N THR A 237 -12.04 24.33 6.85
CA THR A 237 -11.67 22.98 6.43
C THR A 237 -10.17 22.89 6.12
N GLY A 238 -9.65 21.67 5.92
CA GLY A 238 -8.26 21.47 5.51
C GLY A 238 -7.90 22.23 4.23
N ALA A 239 -8.81 22.26 3.25
CA ALA A 239 -8.62 22.98 1.99
C ALA A 239 -8.62 24.52 2.15
N ASP A 240 -9.31 25.06 3.16
CA ASP A 240 -9.27 26.50 3.46
C ASP A 240 -7.96 26.92 4.13
N VAL A 241 -7.32 25.99 4.84
CA VAL A 241 -6.12 26.26 5.64
C VAL A 241 -4.84 25.99 4.85
N PHE A 242 -4.81 24.91 4.09
CA PHE A 242 -3.64 24.49 3.35
C PHE A 242 -3.83 24.74 1.85
N PRO A 243 -2.85 25.33 1.17
CA PRO A 243 -2.95 25.60 -0.25
C PRO A 243 -3.01 24.30 -1.03
N VAL A 244 -3.98 24.20 -1.94
CA VAL A 244 -4.04 23.10 -2.92
C VAL A 244 -2.92 23.32 -3.94
N PRO A 245 -2.01 22.35 -4.14
CA PRO A 245 -0.96 22.47 -5.15
C PRO A 245 -1.55 22.63 -6.56
N VAL A 246 -0.94 23.46 -7.39
CA VAL A 246 -1.31 23.58 -8.80
C VAL A 246 -0.45 22.62 -9.61
N ILE A 247 -1.06 21.56 -10.13
CA ILE A 247 -0.38 20.59 -10.99
C ILE A 247 -0.63 20.99 -12.45
N PRO A 248 0.42 21.15 -13.27
CA PRO A 248 0.25 21.54 -14.67
C PRO A 248 -0.50 20.44 -15.43
N PRO A 249 -1.42 20.81 -16.35
CA PRO A 249 -2.16 19.83 -17.13
C PRO A 249 -1.24 19.13 -18.14
N ASN A 250 -1.49 17.85 -18.39
CA ASN A 250 -0.74 17.06 -19.35
C ASN A 250 -1.34 17.17 -20.76
N GLU A 251 -0.65 17.86 -21.68
CA GLU A 251 -1.12 18.00 -23.07
C GLU A 251 -1.10 16.67 -23.84
N VAL A 252 -0.19 15.75 -23.50
CA VAL A 252 -0.05 14.43 -24.14
C VAL A 252 -1.26 13.54 -23.83
N VAL A 253 -1.79 13.64 -22.60
CA VAL A 253 -2.96 12.89 -22.12
C VAL A 253 -4.27 13.38 -22.76
N ARG A 254 -4.30 14.59 -23.34
CA ARG A 254 -5.48 15.06 -24.10
C ARG A 254 -5.75 14.26 -25.37
N ARG A 255 -4.75 13.59 -25.93
CA ARG A 255 -4.92 12.74 -27.11
C ARG A 255 -5.57 11.41 -26.71
N PRO A 256 -6.51 10.84 -27.49
CA PRO A 256 -7.03 9.50 -27.23
C PRO A 256 -5.90 8.47 -27.12
N ARG A 257 -6.04 7.49 -26.22
CA ARG A 257 -5.03 6.42 -26.00
C ARG A 257 -4.64 5.71 -27.29
N SER A 258 -5.62 5.45 -28.17
CA SER A 258 -5.43 4.80 -29.48
C SER A 258 -4.50 5.54 -30.43
N GLU A 259 -4.26 6.83 -30.20
CA GLU A 259 -3.37 7.67 -31.03
C GLU A 259 -1.97 7.82 -30.43
N ARG A 260 -1.74 7.32 -29.20
CA ARG A 260 -0.45 7.43 -28.51
C ARG A 260 0.42 6.23 -28.85
N ALA A 261 1.74 6.45 -28.90
CA ALA A 261 2.69 5.36 -29.13
C ALA A 261 2.75 4.42 -27.93
N THR A 262 2.85 3.11 -28.17
CA THR A 262 3.08 2.12 -27.10
C THR A 262 4.53 2.19 -26.61
N VAL A 263 4.70 2.42 -25.31
CA VAL A 263 6.00 2.51 -24.63
C VAL A 263 6.44 1.15 -24.11
N LEU A 264 5.52 0.36 -23.57
CA LEU A 264 5.76 -1.01 -23.10
C LEU A 264 4.63 -1.92 -23.60
N GLU A 265 4.98 -3.11 -24.06
CA GLU A 265 4.04 -4.17 -24.39
C GLU A 265 4.56 -5.50 -23.85
N LEU A 266 3.72 -6.18 -23.08
CA LEU A 266 3.93 -7.55 -22.63
C LEU A 266 2.91 -8.45 -23.34
N ASP A 267 3.41 -9.53 -23.91
CA ASP A 267 2.57 -10.55 -24.55
C ASP A 267 2.90 -11.94 -23.98
N ASP A 268 1.91 -12.55 -23.31
CA ASP A 268 1.91 -13.93 -22.84
C ASP A 268 3.16 -14.29 -22.03
N LEU A 269 3.53 -13.39 -21.12
CA LEU A 269 4.73 -13.52 -20.30
C LEU A 269 4.56 -14.68 -19.31
N VAL A 270 5.54 -15.58 -19.25
CA VAL A 270 5.56 -16.73 -18.32
C VAL A 270 6.91 -16.84 -17.62
N ARG A 271 6.87 -17.11 -16.31
CA ARG A 271 8.04 -17.38 -15.46
C ARG A 271 7.67 -18.31 -14.30
N ASN A 272 8.36 -19.44 -14.26
CA ASN A 272 8.22 -20.48 -13.24
C ASN A 272 9.54 -20.73 -12.51
N TYR A 273 9.50 -20.92 -11.19
CA TYR A 273 10.67 -21.24 -10.37
C TYR A 273 10.59 -22.64 -9.78
N PRO A 274 11.63 -23.48 -9.90
CA PRO A 274 11.64 -24.80 -9.26
C PRO A 274 11.77 -24.67 -7.74
N LEU A 275 10.87 -25.29 -6.98
CA LEU A 275 11.03 -25.43 -5.53
C LEU A 275 11.95 -26.60 -5.23
N MET A 276 13.01 -26.35 -4.48
CA MET A 276 14.01 -27.34 -4.10
C MET A 276 13.95 -27.62 -2.60
N LYS A 277 14.06 -28.89 -2.18
CA LYS A 277 14.12 -29.32 -0.77
C LYS A 277 15.39 -30.14 -0.53
N GLY A 278 16.03 -29.94 0.63
CA GLY A 278 17.24 -30.66 1.05
C GLY A 278 18.48 -29.77 1.09
N ALA A 279 19.24 -29.82 2.20
CA ALA A 279 20.41 -28.98 2.42
C ALA A 279 21.66 -29.45 1.65
N VAL A 280 21.82 -30.76 1.48
CA VAL A 280 23.00 -31.37 0.82
C VAL A 280 22.65 -31.91 -0.57
N PHE A 281 21.48 -32.52 -0.74
CA PHE A 281 20.94 -32.95 -2.03
C PHE A 281 19.62 -32.23 -2.31
N LYS A 282 19.64 -31.25 -3.21
CA LYS A 282 18.47 -30.48 -3.61
C LYS A 282 17.58 -31.32 -4.54
N ARG A 283 16.43 -31.78 -4.05
CA ARG A 283 15.39 -32.44 -4.87
C ARG A 283 14.28 -31.44 -5.22
N ARG A 284 13.77 -31.48 -6.45
CA ARG A 284 12.62 -30.66 -6.84
C ARG A 284 11.36 -31.19 -6.15
N VAL A 285 10.66 -30.34 -5.42
CA VAL A 285 9.43 -30.67 -4.68
C VAL A 285 8.20 -29.95 -5.22
N GLY A 286 8.38 -29.03 -6.17
CA GLY A 286 7.28 -28.30 -6.80
C GLY A 286 7.78 -27.27 -7.80
N THR A 287 6.86 -26.48 -8.36
CA THR A 287 7.17 -25.37 -9.27
C THR A 287 6.27 -24.19 -8.95
N VAL A 288 6.85 -23.07 -8.56
CA VAL A 288 6.13 -21.80 -8.36
C VAL A 288 5.85 -21.16 -9.70
N HIS A 289 4.57 -21.01 -10.04
CA HIS A 289 4.10 -20.28 -11.21
C HIS A 289 3.99 -18.79 -10.88
N ALA A 290 5.11 -18.07 -10.91
CA ALA A 290 5.15 -16.68 -10.48
C ALA A 290 4.44 -15.74 -11.47
N VAL A 291 4.59 -16.00 -12.77
CA VAL A 291 3.94 -15.27 -13.86
C VAL A 291 3.50 -16.30 -14.90
N ASP A 292 2.24 -16.26 -15.34
CA ASP A 292 1.63 -17.33 -16.13
C ASP A 292 0.68 -16.81 -17.21
N GLY A 293 1.23 -16.19 -18.24
CA GLY A 293 0.52 -15.71 -19.42
C GLY A 293 -0.08 -14.31 -19.23
N ILE A 294 0.68 -13.39 -18.63
CA ILE A 294 0.23 -12.00 -18.48
C ILE A 294 0.49 -11.21 -19.77
N SER A 295 -0.49 -10.43 -20.19
CA SER A 295 -0.39 -9.48 -21.30
C SER A 295 -0.98 -8.14 -20.90
N PHE A 296 -0.26 -7.06 -21.16
CA PHE A 296 -0.73 -5.68 -21.02
C PHE A 296 0.22 -4.72 -21.73
N ASP A 297 -0.24 -3.50 -21.97
CA ASP A 297 0.52 -2.46 -22.65
C ASP A 297 0.40 -1.11 -21.91
N ILE A 298 1.40 -0.25 -22.11
CA ILE A 298 1.46 1.11 -21.59
C ILE A 298 1.70 2.06 -22.76
N ALA A 299 0.80 3.03 -22.93
CA ALA A 299 0.89 4.10 -23.90
C ALA A 299 1.78 5.26 -23.39
N GLU A 300 2.23 6.11 -24.31
CA GLU A 300 2.98 7.32 -23.97
C GLU A 300 2.19 8.23 -23.02
N GLY A 301 2.82 8.63 -21.92
CA GLY A 301 2.23 9.47 -20.88
C GLY A 301 1.19 8.74 -20.00
N GLU A 302 1.05 7.42 -20.15
CA GLU A 302 0.12 6.59 -19.37
C GLU A 302 0.80 6.05 -18.11
N THR A 303 0.04 6.02 -17.02
CA THR A 303 0.35 5.30 -15.79
C THR A 303 -0.53 4.06 -15.70
N LEU A 304 0.09 2.89 -15.82
CA LEU A 304 -0.55 1.61 -15.55
C LEU A 304 -0.17 1.16 -14.15
N ALA A 305 -1.16 0.96 -13.28
CA ALA A 305 -0.97 0.32 -11.99
C ALA A 305 -1.04 -1.20 -12.09
N LEU A 306 -0.12 -1.91 -11.44
CA LEU A 306 -0.14 -3.37 -11.28
C LEU A 306 -0.35 -3.70 -9.80
N VAL A 307 -1.53 -4.22 -9.47
CA VAL A 307 -1.98 -4.44 -8.09
C VAL A 307 -2.31 -5.91 -7.83
N GLY A 308 -2.36 -6.31 -6.56
CA GLY A 308 -2.79 -7.64 -6.14
C GLY A 308 -2.16 -8.08 -4.82
N GLU A 309 -2.66 -9.17 -4.23
CA GLU A 309 -2.14 -9.74 -2.98
C GLU A 309 -0.63 -10.04 -3.04
N SER A 310 0.01 -10.08 -1.87
CA SER A 310 1.43 -10.39 -1.74
C SER A 310 1.78 -11.74 -2.36
N GLY A 311 2.87 -11.78 -3.13
CA GLY A 311 3.31 -13.00 -3.82
C GLY A 311 2.55 -13.35 -5.11
N CYS A 312 1.68 -12.47 -5.62
CA CYS A 312 0.97 -12.72 -6.87
C CYS A 312 1.86 -12.65 -8.13
N GLY A 313 3.08 -12.11 -8.06
CA GLY A 313 4.08 -12.07 -9.15
C GLY A 313 4.50 -10.69 -9.66
N LYS A 314 4.10 -9.59 -8.99
CA LYS A 314 4.39 -8.19 -9.39
C LYS A 314 5.90 -7.93 -9.55
N THR A 315 6.68 -8.21 -8.49
CA THR A 315 8.14 -8.03 -8.50
C THR A 315 8.83 -8.88 -9.57
N THR A 316 8.38 -10.12 -9.78
CA THR A 316 8.90 -10.97 -10.87
C THR A 316 8.65 -10.33 -12.23
N THR A 317 7.46 -9.78 -12.45
CA THR A 317 7.12 -9.04 -13.68
C THR A 317 8.06 -7.84 -13.88
N LEU A 318 8.29 -7.04 -12.83
CA LEU A 318 9.22 -5.91 -12.89
C LEU A 318 10.65 -6.34 -13.25
N GLN A 319 11.17 -7.39 -12.60
CA GLN A 319 12.52 -7.92 -12.87
C GLN A 319 12.68 -8.38 -14.32
N GLN A 320 11.62 -8.93 -14.92
CA GLN A 320 11.61 -9.33 -16.32
C GLN A 320 11.64 -8.12 -17.26
N ILE A 321 10.84 -7.09 -16.99
CA ILE A 321 10.83 -5.83 -17.76
C ILE A 321 12.21 -5.15 -17.71
N MET A 322 12.84 -5.13 -16.53
CA MET A 322 14.17 -4.55 -16.32
C MET A 322 15.32 -5.40 -16.90
N GLN A 323 15.02 -6.55 -17.51
CA GLN A 323 16.00 -7.54 -17.97
C GLN A 323 17.02 -7.96 -16.91
N LEU A 324 16.59 -8.01 -15.65
CA LEU A 324 17.35 -8.66 -14.58
C LEU A 324 17.16 -10.18 -14.65
N GLU A 325 15.99 -10.61 -15.11
CA GLU A 325 15.68 -12.00 -15.41
C GLU A 325 15.00 -12.15 -16.77
N ALA A 326 15.41 -13.13 -17.58
CA ALA A 326 14.76 -13.39 -18.86
C ALA A 326 13.41 -14.11 -18.68
N PRO A 327 12.39 -13.81 -19.51
CA PRO A 327 11.19 -14.64 -19.56
C PRO A 327 11.47 -16.09 -19.98
N GLN A 328 10.65 -17.02 -19.48
CA GLN A 328 10.67 -18.40 -19.99
C GLN A 328 9.88 -18.52 -21.29
N ARG A 329 8.78 -17.78 -21.40
CA ARG A 329 7.95 -17.63 -22.60
C ARG A 329 7.35 -16.22 -22.59
N GLY A 330 6.93 -15.78 -23.76
CA GLY A 330 6.31 -14.47 -23.98
C GLY A 330 7.31 -13.46 -24.51
N ARG A 331 6.80 -12.27 -24.78
CA ARG A 331 7.53 -11.19 -25.43
C ARG A 331 7.42 -9.92 -24.59
N ILE A 332 8.52 -9.18 -24.52
CA ILE A 332 8.56 -7.84 -23.91
C ILE A 332 9.09 -6.90 -24.98
N VAL A 333 8.26 -5.96 -25.42
CA VAL A 333 8.63 -4.90 -26.37
C VAL A 333 8.66 -3.58 -25.61
N VAL A 334 9.77 -2.86 -25.71
CA VAL A 334 9.94 -1.55 -25.09
C VAL A 334 10.34 -0.56 -26.16
N LEU A 335 9.58 0.53 -26.29
CA LEU A 335 9.80 1.57 -27.30
C LEU A 335 9.98 0.99 -28.72
N GLY A 336 9.13 0.02 -29.06
CA GLY A 336 9.15 -0.69 -30.34
C GLY A 336 10.28 -1.73 -30.52
N LYS A 337 11.12 -1.96 -29.50
CA LYS A 337 12.23 -2.92 -29.55
C LYS A 337 11.93 -4.14 -28.68
N ASP A 338 12.01 -5.31 -29.29
CA ASP A 338 11.93 -6.57 -28.55
C ASP A 338 13.16 -6.72 -27.63
N SER A 339 12.92 -7.03 -26.37
CA SER A 339 13.97 -7.30 -25.37
C SER A 339 14.77 -8.57 -25.66
N SER A 340 14.18 -9.53 -26.38
CA SER A 340 14.84 -10.77 -26.77
C SER A 340 15.92 -10.49 -27.82
N GLY A 341 17.12 -11.04 -27.60
CA GLY A 341 18.21 -10.94 -28.56
C GLY A 341 18.91 -9.58 -28.66
N LEU A 342 18.59 -8.59 -27.81
CA LEU A 342 19.30 -7.30 -27.82
C LEU A 342 20.82 -7.46 -27.65
N SER A 343 21.60 -6.73 -28.43
CA SER A 343 23.05 -6.61 -28.23
C SER A 343 23.37 -5.87 -26.93
N ALA A 344 24.63 -5.95 -26.47
CA ALA A 344 25.07 -5.24 -25.26
C ALA A 344 24.87 -3.71 -25.38
N ALA A 345 25.06 -3.15 -26.57
CA ALA A 345 24.84 -1.73 -26.84
C ALA A 345 23.36 -1.35 -26.78
N GLU A 346 22.48 -2.18 -27.35
CA GLU A 346 21.04 -1.92 -27.32
C GLU A 346 20.46 -2.11 -25.92
N ARG A 347 20.90 -3.11 -25.14
CA ARG A 347 20.51 -3.25 -23.73
C ARG A 347 20.92 -2.02 -22.91
N ARG A 348 22.12 -1.48 -23.17
CA ARG A 348 22.59 -0.26 -22.51
C ARG A 348 21.79 0.97 -22.93
N ALA A 349 21.35 1.05 -24.18
CA ALA A 349 20.44 2.09 -24.63
C ALA A 349 19.06 1.97 -23.95
N LEU A 350 18.49 0.77 -23.94
CA LEU A 350 17.21 0.50 -23.28
C LEU A 350 17.23 0.84 -21.79
N ARG A 351 18.30 0.48 -21.08
CA ARG A 351 18.46 0.83 -19.66
C ARG A 351 18.55 2.32 -19.40
N ARG A 352 18.78 3.15 -20.41
CA ARG A 352 18.67 4.61 -20.28
C ARG A 352 17.20 5.05 -20.30
N ASP A 353 16.44 4.43 -21.19
CA ASP A 353 15.04 4.77 -21.45
C ASP A 353 14.07 4.18 -20.40
N VAL A 354 14.49 3.10 -19.72
CA VAL A 354 13.75 2.45 -18.64
C VAL A 354 14.55 2.54 -17.34
N GLN A 355 13.95 3.15 -16.32
CA GLN A 355 14.54 3.32 -15.00
C GLN A 355 13.58 2.80 -13.93
N ILE A 356 14.10 2.52 -12.74
CA ILE A 356 13.32 1.97 -11.62
C ILE A 356 13.54 2.81 -10.36
N VAL A 357 12.45 3.02 -9.62
CA VAL A 357 12.44 3.49 -8.24
C VAL A 357 12.03 2.30 -7.37
N PHE A 358 12.91 1.91 -6.46
CA PHE A 358 12.70 0.74 -5.59
C PHE A 358 11.87 1.09 -4.35
N GLN A 359 11.24 0.06 -3.77
CA GLN A 359 10.39 0.14 -2.59
C GLN A 359 11.10 0.68 -1.34
N ASP A 360 12.32 0.21 -1.07
CA ASP A 360 13.10 0.66 0.08
C ASP A 360 14.18 1.66 -0.35
N PRO A 361 13.96 2.98 -0.14
CA PRO A 361 14.97 3.98 -0.45
C PRO A 361 16.26 3.82 0.37
N MET A 362 16.24 3.20 1.56
CA MET A 362 17.46 2.96 2.35
C MET A 362 18.30 1.85 1.71
N ALA A 363 17.68 0.74 1.30
CA ALA A 363 18.40 -0.32 0.60
C ALA A 363 18.90 0.13 -0.79
N ALA A 364 18.22 1.10 -1.41
CA ALA A 364 18.55 1.58 -2.75
C ALA A 364 19.67 2.64 -2.80
N LEU A 365 20.00 3.29 -1.67
CA LEU A 365 21.00 4.36 -1.57
C LEU A 365 22.21 3.88 -0.73
N ASP A 366 23.46 4.00 -1.23
CA ASP A 366 24.63 3.65 -0.41
C ASP A 366 24.81 4.69 0.72
N PRO A 367 24.68 4.30 2.01
CA PRO A 367 24.74 5.24 3.13
C PRO A 367 26.13 5.87 3.32
N ARG A 368 27.16 5.33 2.64
CA ARG A 368 28.54 5.80 2.72
C ARG A 368 28.89 6.78 1.60
N MET A 369 27.96 7.04 0.68
CA MET A 369 28.16 7.97 -0.44
C MET A 369 27.36 9.26 -0.22
N PRO A 370 27.92 10.44 -0.57
CA PRO A 370 27.14 11.66 -0.67
C PRO A 370 26.02 11.51 -1.70
N VAL A 371 24.89 12.19 -1.47
CA VAL A 371 23.71 12.14 -2.34
C VAL A 371 24.04 12.57 -3.78
N GLY A 372 24.88 13.59 -3.95
CA GLY A 372 25.32 14.03 -5.27
C GLY A 372 26.07 12.94 -6.04
N ASP A 373 26.85 12.10 -5.34
CA ASP A 373 27.56 10.98 -5.96
C ASP A 373 26.62 9.85 -6.35
N ILE A 374 25.60 9.58 -5.54
CA ILE A 374 24.58 8.57 -5.82
C ILE A 374 23.77 8.96 -7.07
N ILE A 375 23.35 10.22 -7.17
CA ILE A 375 22.63 10.73 -8.35
C ILE A 375 23.55 10.80 -9.57
N ALA A 376 24.85 11.06 -9.37
CA ALA A 376 25.84 11.10 -10.44
C ALA A 376 26.19 9.72 -11.01
N GLU A 377 25.99 8.63 -10.28
CA GLU A 377 26.43 7.29 -10.67
C GLU A 377 25.87 6.84 -12.04
N PRO A 378 24.55 6.94 -12.34
CA PRO A 378 24.03 6.63 -13.67
C PRO A 378 24.63 7.53 -14.76
N LEU A 379 24.86 8.82 -14.46
CA LEU A 379 25.43 9.79 -15.41
C LEU A 379 26.88 9.43 -15.77
N ARG A 380 27.70 9.08 -14.76
CA ARG A 380 29.09 8.61 -14.92
C ARG A 380 29.11 7.31 -15.70
N ALA A 381 28.26 6.37 -15.33
CA ALA A 381 28.14 5.08 -15.99
C ALA A 381 27.84 5.25 -17.48
N HIS A 382 27.13 6.32 -17.89
CA HIS A 382 26.80 6.65 -19.29
C HIS A 382 27.72 7.71 -19.93
N GLY A 383 28.79 8.14 -19.26
CA GLY A 383 29.80 9.04 -19.83
C GLY A 383 29.32 10.48 -20.05
N ARG A 384 28.32 10.95 -19.29
CA ARG A 384 27.84 12.34 -19.36
C ARG A 384 28.91 13.31 -18.84
N ARG A 385 29.04 14.49 -19.43
CA ARG A 385 30.11 15.46 -19.11
C ARG A 385 29.69 16.57 -18.14
N ASP A 386 28.40 16.89 -18.09
CA ASP A 386 27.82 18.01 -17.34
C ASP A 386 27.23 17.57 -15.98
N ILE A 387 27.88 16.61 -15.32
CA ILE A 387 27.36 15.92 -14.14
C ILE A 387 27.00 16.88 -12.99
N PRO A 388 27.86 17.82 -12.55
CA PRO A 388 27.52 18.68 -11.40
C PRO A 388 26.28 19.55 -11.66
N ARG A 389 26.17 20.10 -12.87
CA ARG A 389 25.02 20.89 -13.30
C ARG A 389 23.75 20.05 -13.31
N ARG A 390 23.81 18.84 -13.87
CA ARG A 390 22.67 17.93 -13.94
C ARG A 390 22.21 17.45 -12.57
N VAL A 391 23.14 17.19 -11.65
CA VAL A 391 22.80 16.81 -10.26
C VAL A 391 22.06 17.94 -9.56
N ALA A 392 22.49 19.19 -9.71
CA ALA A 392 21.79 20.36 -9.15
C ALA A 392 20.36 20.49 -9.71
N GLU A 393 20.19 20.40 -11.04
CA GLU A 393 18.87 20.41 -11.69
C GLU A 393 17.95 19.30 -11.17
N LEU A 394 18.48 18.08 -11.00
CA LEU A 394 17.69 16.94 -10.52
C LEU A 394 17.26 17.10 -9.07
N LEU A 395 18.10 17.69 -8.22
CA LEU A 395 17.74 18.01 -6.83
C LEU A 395 16.63 19.05 -6.80
N GLU A 396 16.76 20.14 -7.56
CA GLU A 396 15.73 21.18 -7.65
C GLU A 396 14.41 20.61 -8.16
N LEU A 397 14.46 19.77 -9.20
CA LEU A 397 13.30 19.13 -9.81
C LEU A 397 12.51 18.27 -8.81
N VAL A 398 13.16 17.64 -7.84
CA VAL A 398 12.48 16.86 -6.79
C VAL A 398 12.19 17.67 -5.52
N GLY A 399 12.38 18.99 -5.54
CA GLY A 399 12.10 19.89 -4.43
C GLY A 399 13.19 19.90 -3.35
N LEU A 400 14.44 19.63 -3.70
CA LEU A 400 15.61 19.66 -2.81
C LEU A 400 16.59 20.77 -3.23
N SER A 401 17.24 21.39 -2.24
CA SER A 401 18.32 22.37 -2.53
C SER A 401 19.53 21.68 -3.15
N PRO A 402 20.21 22.28 -4.16
CA PRO A 402 21.47 21.78 -4.69
C PRO A 402 22.56 21.52 -3.64
N GLU A 403 22.58 22.28 -2.55
CA GLU A 403 23.52 22.12 -1.43
C GLU A 403 23.37 20.75 -0.72
N HIS A 404 22.23 20.09 -0.89
CA HIS A 404 21.98 18.75 -0.36
C HIS A 404 22.88 17.67 -1.02
N ALA A 405 23.51 17.96 -2.16
CA ALA A 405 24.41 17.04 -2.85
C ALA A 405 25.59 16.56 -1.97
N GLU A 406 26.06 17.39 -1.03
CA GLU A 406 27.20 17.07 -0.17
C GLU A 406 26.80 16.25 1.08
N ARG A 407 25.50 16.08 1.33
CA ARG A 407 25.00 15.36 2.50
C ARG A 407 24.85 13.86 2.21
N TYR A 408 24.76 13.07 3.27
CA TYR A 408 24.58 11.62 3.18
C TYR A 408 23.11 11.22 3.39
N PRO A 409 22.65 10.07 2.86
CA PRO A 409 21.25 9.62 2.94
C PRO A 409 20.64 9.66 4.34
N GLN A 410 21.41 9.31 5.38
CA GLN A 410 20.95 9.32 6.78
C GLN A 410 20.53 10.71 7.29
N HIS A 411 20.99 11.80 6.66
CA HIS A 411 20.65 13.17 7.04
C HIS A 411 19.28 13.63 6.50
N PHE A 412 18.60 12.79 5.72
CA PHE A 412 17.32 13.10 5.09
C PHE A 412 16.16 12.35 5.76
N SER A 413 14.96 12.92 5.69
CA SER A 413 13.72 12.22 6.07
C SER A 413 13.37 11.11 5.07
N GLY A 414 12.45 10.19 5.42
CA GLY A 414 12.02 9.12 4.53
C GLY A 414 11.56 9.62 3.16
N GLY A 415 10.69 10.64 3.13
CA GLY A 415 10.23 11.25 1.87
C GLY A 415 11.33 11.95 1.08
N GLN A 416 12.29 12.59 1.74
CA GLN A 416 13.44 13.18 1.05
C GLN A 416 14.35 12.12 0.44
N ARG A 417 14.58 10.99 1.13
CA ARG A 417 15.31 9.84 0.57
C ARG A 417 14.58 9.28 -0.64
N GLN A 418 13.25 9.21 -0.60
CA GLN A 418 12.45 8.80 -1.73
C GLN A 418 12.60 9.75 -2.93
N ARG A 419 12.53 11.06 -2.70
CA ARG A 419 12.81 12.10 -3.71
C ARG A 419 14.19 11.95 -4.33
N ILE A 420 15.21 11.64 -3.52
CA ILE A 420 16.57 11.34 -4.02
C ILE A 420 16.57 10.08 -4.90
N GLY A 421 15.85 9.03 -4.52
CA GLY A 421 15.65 7.83 -5.34
C GLY A 421 15.02 8.15 -6.70
N ILE A 422 13.98 8.99 -6.72
CA ILE A 422 13.33 9.49 -7.94
C ILE A 422 14.33 10.30 -8.78
N ALA A 423 15.06 11.25 -8.18
CA ALA A 423 16.07 12.06 -8.86
C ALA A 423 17.15 11.20 -9.54
N ARG A 424 17.63 10.16 -8.85
CA ARG A 424 18.59 9.19 -9.41
C ARG A 424 18.01 8.46 -10.62
N ALA A 425 16.75 8.03 -10.56
CA ALA A 425 16.08 7.34 -11.67
C ALA A 425 15.81 8.28 -12.86
N LEU A 426 15.58 9.57 -12.62
CA LEU A 426 15.41 10.59 -13.67
C LEU A 426 16.71 11.05 -14.32
N ALA A 427 17.86 10.67 -13.76
CA ALA A 427 19.17 11.17 -14.19
C ALA A 427 19.44 10.96 -15.69
N LEU A 428 18.95 9.84 -16.23
CA LEU A 428 19.14 9.44 -17.62
C LEU A 428 18.03 9.90 -18.57
N GLU A 429 17.07 10.71 -18.09
CA GLU A 429 15.91 11.18 -18.87
C GLU A 429 15.10 10.00 -19.46
N PRO A 430 14.58 9.10 -18.61
CA PRO A 430 13.85 7.92 -19.07
C PRO A 430 12.53 8.30 -19.74
N LYS A 431 11.98 7.38 -20.53
CA LYS A 431 10.60 7.47 -21.05
C LYS A 431 9.61 6.63 -20.24
N LEU A 432 10.12 5.54 -19.64
CA LEU A 432 9.37 4.65 -18.77
C LEU A 432 10.02 4.60 -17.39
N LEU A 433 9.26 4.91 -16.36
CA LEU A 433 9.67 4.72 -14.97
C LEU A 433 8.87 3.57 -14.36
N VAL A 434 9.59 2.57 -13.87
CA VAL A 434 9.02 1.50 -13.05
C VAL A 434 9.06 1.95 -11.59
N LEU A 435 7.91 2.02 -10.97
CA LEU A 435 7.74 2.49 -9.60
C LEU A 435 7.31 1.31 -8.74
N ASP A 436 8.23 0.75 -7.95
CA ASP A 436 7.95 -0.37 -7.06
C ASP A 436 7.61 0.17 -5.67
N GLU A 437 6.32 0.33 -5.38
CA GLU A 437 5.78 0.83 -4.11
C GLU A 437 6.45 2.12 -3.59
N PRO A 438 6.57 3.17 -4.42
CA PRO A 438 7.42 4.33 -4.15
C PRO A 438 6.93 5.24 -3.01
N VAL A 439 5.76 4.96 -2.43
CA VAL A 439 5.20 5.72 -1.31
C VAL A 439 4.94 4.86 -0.08
N SER A 440 5.29 3.56 -0.16
CA SER A 440 5.15 2.65 0.98
C SER A 440 6.03 3.09 2.14
N ALA A 441 5.54 2.92 3.36
CA ALA A 441 6.23 3.29 4.61
C ALA A 441 6.51 4.80 4.81
N LEU A 442 5.78 5.68 4.12
CA LEU A 442 5.80 7.13 4.36
C LEU A 442 4.57 7.56 5.15
N ASP A 443 4.73 8.57 6.03
CA ASP A 443 3.59 9.23 6.67
C ASP A 443 2.65 9.84 5.62
N VAL A 444 1.34 9.84 5.88
CA VAL A 444 0.28 10.28 4.95
C VAL A 444 0.58 11.64 4.29
N SER A 445 1.01 12.62 5.07
CA SER A 445 1.37 13.95 4.54
C SER A 445 2.61 13.95 3.64
N ILE A 446 3.59 13.09 3.92
CA ILE A 446 4.80 12.98 3.12
C ILE A 446 4.51 12.21 1.84
N GLN A 447 3.70 11.14 1.93
CA GLN A 447 3.14 10.39 0.82
C GLN A 447 2.41 11.31 -0.16
N ALA A 448 1.50 12.16 0.30
CA ALA A 448 0.81 13.15 -0.54
C ALA A 448 1.79 14.02 -1.34
N GLY A 449 2.85 14.52 -0.70
CA GLY A 449 3.87 15.32 -1.37
C GLY A 449 4.67 14.55 -2.43
N VAL A 450 4.90 13.24 -2.26
CA VAL A 450 5.57 12.39 -3.26
C VAL A 450 4.63 12.06 -4.41
N ILE A 451 3.34 11.81 -4.14
CA ILE A 451 2.32 11.58 -5.17
C ILE A 451 2.22 12.80 -6.11
N ASN A 452 2.06 14.00 -5.54
CA ASN A 452 2.00 15.23 -6.32
C ASN A 452 3.27 15.44 -7.16
N LEU A 453 4.46 15.12 -6.61
CA LEU A 453 5.71 15.18 -7.36
C LEU A 453 5.69 14.21 -8.56
N LEU A 454 5.24 12.97 -8.38
CA LEU A 454 5.17 11.99 -9.47
C LEU A 454 4.23 12.47 -10.58
N GLU A 455 3.10 13.08 -10.22
CA GLU A 455 2.15 13.65 -11.17
C GLU A 455 2.72 14.87 -11.92
N GLU A 456 3.37 15.79 -11.20
CA GLU A 456 4.05 16.94 -11.80
C GLU A 456 5.15 16.50 -12.79
N LEU A 457 5.93 15.48 -12.43
CA LEU A 457 6.96 14.90 -13.28
C LEU A 457 6.36 14.23 -14.53
N LYS A 458 5.26 13.48 -14.37
CA LYS A 458 4.52 12.85 -15.48
C LYS A 458 4.09 13.91 -16.49
N ASN A 459 3.53 15.02 -15.99
CA ASN A 459 2.92 16.05 -16.81
C ASN A 459 3.98 16.96 -17.47
N THR A 460 5.05 17.28 -16.75
CA THR A 460 6.11 18.17 -17.24
C THR A 460 7.08 17.46 -18.18
N LEU A 461 7.40 16.19 -17.91
CA LEU A 461 8.41 15.44 -18.67
C LEU A 461 7.80 14.43 -19.65
N GLY A 462 6.47 14.25 -19.66
CA GLY A 462 5.80 13.27 -20.52
C GLY A 462 6.15 11.82 -20.17
N LEU A 463 6.45 11.53 -18.90
CA LEU A 463 6.84 10.20 -18.46
C LEU A 463 5.67 9.22 -18.52
N SER A 464 5.98 7.96 -18.82
CA SER A 464 5.03 6.85 -18.68
C SER A 464 5.44 6.04 -17.45
N TYR A 465 4.47 5.54 -16.69
CA TYR A 465 4.71 4.84 -15.42
C TYR A 465 4.15 3.42 -15.44
N LEU A 466 4.94 2.47 -14.96
CA LEU A 466 4.43 1.21 -14.44
C LEU A 466 4.49 1.28 -12.92
N PHE A 467 3.33 1.37 -12.29
CA PHE A 467 3.20 1.64 -10.86
C PHE A 467 2.76 0.38 -10.10
N VAL A 468 3.61 -0.16 -9.25
CA VAL A 468 3.25 -1.24 -8.34
C VAL A 468 2.91 -0.63 -6.98
N ALA A 469 1.72 -0.94 -6.47
CA ALA A 469 1.28 -0.49 -5.16
C ALA A 469 0.36 -1.53 -4.49
N HIS A 470 0.38 -1.53 -3.17
CA HIS A 470 -0.58 -2.27 -2.34
C HIS A 470 -1.73 -1.36 -1.84
N ASP A 471 -1.49 -0.04 -1.76
CA ASP A 471 -2.51 0.95 -1.42
C ASP A 471 -3.34 1.30 -2.66
N LEU A 472 -4.58 0.79 -2.68
CA LEU A 472 -5.52 1.00 -3.78
C LEU A 472 -6.07 2.44 -3.83
N ALA A 473 -6.04 3.19 -2.73
CA ALA A 473 -6.42 4.61 -2.76
C ALA A 473 -5.40 5.45 -3.53
N VAL A 474 -4.11 5.16 -3.34
CA VAL A 474 -3.04 5.78 -4.15
C VAL A 474 -3.17 5.40 -5.62
N VAL A 475 -3.52 4.14 -5.90
CA VAL A 475 -3.70 3.67 -7.28
C VAL A 475 -4.81 4.42 -7.99
N ARG A 476 -5.97 4.62 -7.35
CA ARG A 476 -7.07 5.41 -7.95
C ARG A 476 -6.59 6.82 -8.31
N HIS A 477 -5.79 7.43 -7.45
CA HIS A 477 -5.35 8.80 -7.62
C HIS A 477 -4.27 8.99 -8.71
N LEU A 478 -3.33 8.04 -8.84
CA LEU A 478 -2.16 8.22 -9.71
C LEU A 478 -2.29 7.54 -11.09
N ALA A 479 -3.07 6.47 -11.18
CA ALA A 479 -3.07 5.60 -12.36
C ALA A 479 -4.17 5.97 -13.35
N ASP A 480 -3.88 5.90 -14.65
CA ASP A 480 -4.91 6.02 -15.69
C ASP A 480 -5.61 4.66 -15.93
N ARG A 481 -4.85 3.57 -15.75
CA ARG A 481 -5.32 2.18 -15.88
C ARG A 481 -4.82 1.33 -14.73
N VAL A 482 -5.53 0.25 -14.44
CA VAL A 482 -5.13 -0.74 -13.45
C VAL A 482 -5.19 -2.15 -14.03
N ALA A 483 -4.21 -2.97 -13.69
CA ALA A 483 -4.15 -4.39 -13.95
C ALA A 483 -4.11 -5.13 -12.59
N VAL A 484 -5.17 -5.86 -12.29
CA VAL A 484 -5.34 -6.61 -11.04
C VAL A 484 -4.84 -8.03 -11.23
N MET A 485 -3.85 -8.44 -10.44
CA MET A 485 -3.15 -9.71 -10.58
C MET A 485 -3.48 -10.67 -9.44
N TYR A 486 -3.72 -11.94 -9.79
CA TYR A 486 -4.00 -13.02 -8.86
C TYR A 486 -3.26 -14.30 -9.28
N LEU A 487 -2.41 -14.84 -8.40
CA LEU A 487 -1.61 -16.06 -8.62
C LEU A 487 -0.96 -16.12 -10.02
N GLY A 488 -0.21 -15.09 -10.40
CA GLY A 488 0.57 -15.05 -11.64
C GLY A 488 -0.23 -14.68 -12.89
N ARG A 489 -1.52 -14.36 -12.79
CA ARG A 489 -2.40 -14.01 -13.92
C ARG A 489 -3.14 -12.69 -13.71
N ILE A 490 -3.47 -12.01 -14.80
CA ILE A 490 -4.36 -10.84 -14.78
C ILE A 490 -5.80 -11.30 -14.57
N ALA A 491 -6.38 -10.92 -13.44
CA ALA A 491 -7.78 -11.16 -13.11
C ALA A 491 -8.71 -10.13 -13.77
N GLU A 492 -8.26 -8.88 -13.84
CA GLU A 492 -9.02 -7.76 -14.41
C GLU A 492 -8.07 -6.64 -14.85
N VAL A 493 -8.41 -5.95 -15.94
CA VAL A 493 -7.62 -4.81 -16.46
C VAL A 493 -8.52 -3.81 -17.16
N GLY A 494 -8.25 -2.51 -17.04
CA GLY A 494 -8.99 -1.45 -17.71
C GLY A 494 -8.64 -0.05 -17.19
N ALA A 495 -9.35 0.97 -17.67
CA ALA A 495 -9.35 2.31 -17.08
C ALA A 495 -9.64 2.24 -15.58
N VAL A 496 -8.92 3.05 -14.80
CA VAL A 496 -8.97 2.98 -13.34
C VAL A 496 -10.40 3.18 -12.83
N ASP A 497 -11.14 4.16 -13.34
CA ASP A 497 -12.51 4.45 -12.91
C ASP A 497 -13.48 3.31 -13.22
N ASN A 498 -13.38 2.72 -14.41
CA ASN A 498 -14.23 1.58 -14.78
C ASN A 498 -14.02 0.38 -13.84
N VAL A 499 -12.75 0.06 -13.53
CA VAL A 499 -12.42 -1.06 -12.65
C VAL A 499 -12.76 -0.76 -11.18
N TYR A 500 -12.63 0.49 -10.72
CA TYR A 500 -12.90 0.87 -9.34
C TYR A 500 -14.39 1.05 -9.06
N ASP A 501 -15.12 1.68 -9.98
CA ASP A 501 -16.54 2.00 -9.80
C ASP A 501 -17.42 0.79 -10.09
N ARG A 502 -17.07 0.00 -11.11
CA ARG A 502 -17.83 -1.19 -11.51
C ARG A 502 -16.95 -2.43 -11.75
N PRO A 503 -16.20 -2.91 -10.74
CA PRO A 503 -15.38 -4.12 -10.87
C PRO A 503 -16.20 -5.34 -11.30
N ALA A 504 -15.70 -6.05 -12.31
CA ALA A 504 -16.37 -7.19 -12.93
C ALA A 504 -15.91 -8.54 -12.38
N HIS A 505 -14.66 -8.65 -11.94
CA HIS A 505 -14.11 -9.89 -11.41
C HIS A 505 -14.36 -10.00 -9.89
N PRO A 506 -14.87 -11.13 -9.36
CA PRO A 506 -15.18 -11.30 -7.94
C PRO A 506 -14.01 -11.05 -6.97
N TYR A 507 -12.77 -11.33 -7.40
CA TYR A 507 -11.57 -10.97 -6.63
C TYR A 507 -11.35 -9.45 -6.56
N THR A 508 -11.49 -8.72 -7.67
CA THR A 508 -11.39 -7.25 -7.68
C THR A 508 -12.48 -6.63 -6.82
N GLN A 509 -13.70 -7.16 -6.89
CA GLN A 509 -14.80 -6.76 -6.01
C GLN A 509 -14.41 -6.92 -4.54
N ALA A 510 -13.83 -8.06 -4.17
CA ALA A 510 -13.38 -8.30 -2.80
C ALA A 510 -12.24 -7.38 -2.37
N LEU A 511 -11.23 -7.19 -3.23
CA LEU A 511 -10.11 -6.26 -3.00
C LEU A 511 -10.60 -4.84 -2.71
N LEU A 512 -11.43 -4.29 -3.60
CA LEU A 512 -11.96 -2.93 -3.45
C LEU A 512 -12.86 -2.82 -2.23
N SER A 513 -13.67 -3.85 -1.93
CA SER A 513 -14.53 -3.90 -0.73
C SER A 513 -13.76 -3.88 0.59
N ALA A 514 -12.47 -4.25 0.56
CA ALA A 514 -11.61 -4.38 1.74
C ALA A 514 -10.82 -3.10 2.07
N ILE A 515 -10.76 -2.13 1.15
CA ILE A 515 -10.06 -0.84 1.35
C ILE A 515 -10.74 -0.07 2.49
N PRO A 516 -10.08 0.27 3.60
CA PRO A 516 -10.68 1.11 4.64
C PRO A 516 -11.00 2.51 4.10
N LEU A 517 -12.22 3.02 4.33
CA LEU A 517 -12.58 4.39 3.94
C LEU A 517 -12.27 5.37 5.07
N PRO A 518 -11.60 6.51 4.81
CA PRO A 518 -11.35 7.56 5.80
C PRO A 518 -12.61 8.40 6.09
N ASP A 519 -13.75 7.73 6.27
CA ASP A 519 -15.06 8.32 6.54
C ASP A 519 -15.82 7.42 7.53
N PRO A 520 -15.99 7.86 8.80
CA PRO A 520 -16.57 7.01 9.84
C PRO A 520 -18.01 6.54 9.55
N GLU A 521 -18.86 7.38 8.98
CA GLU A 521 -20.25 7.03 8.67
C GLU A 521 -20.34 6.02 7.53
N MET A 522 -19.62 6.26 6.43
CA MET A 522 -19.58 5.33 5.31
C MET A 522 -18.99 3.99 5.76
N GLU A 523 -17.90 4.00 6.51
CA GLU A 523 -17.20 2.79 6.94
C GLU A 523 -18.03 1.94 7.91
N ARG A 524 -18.88 2.56 8.75
CA ARG A 524 -19.84 1.85 9.62
C ARG A 524 -20.97 1.17 8.85
N ASN A 525 -21.46 1.79 7.78
CA ASN A 525 -22.62 1.32 7.01
C ASN A 525 -22.26 0.36 5.86
N ARG A 526 -20.96 0.25 5.55
CA ARG A 526 -20.47 -0.51 4.39
C ARG A 526 -20.54 -2.02 4.59
N LYS A 527 -20.80 -2.74 3.49
CA LYS A 527 -20.69 -4.20 3.41
C LYS A 527 -19.34 -4.60 2.81
N ARG A 528 -18.54 -5.34 3.58
CA ARG A 528 -17.24 -5.88 3.13
C ARG A 528 -17.42 -7.30 2.61
N ILE A 529 -16.72 -7.64 1.53
CA ILE A 529 -16.64 -9.02 1.01
C ILE A 529 -15.37 -9.64 1.62
N ILE A 530 -15.54 -10.31 2.76
CA ILE A 530 -14.42 -11.00 3.42
C ILE A 530 -14.16 -12.31 2.69
N LEU A 531 -12.95 -12.46 2.15
CA LEU A 531 -12.51 -13.71 1.53
C LEU A 531 -12.18 -14.73 2.63
N GLU A 532 -12.77 -15.92 2.53
CA GLU A 532 -12.48 -17.03 3.43
C GLU A 532 -11.26 -17.83 2.95
N GLY A 533 -10.48 -18.35 3.90
CA GLY A 533 -9.27 -19.15 3.63
C GLY A 533 -8.03 -18.31 3.28
N ASP A 534 -6.88 -18.99 3.26
CA ASP A 534 -5.59 -18.41 2.88
C ASP A 534 -5.40 -18.40 1.35
N LEU A 535 -4.57 -17.48 0.86
CA LEU A 535 -4.11 -17.48 -0.52
C LEU A 535 -3.48 -18.84 -0.88
N PRO A 536 -3.96 -19.53 -1.95
CA PRO A 536 -3.37 -20.79 -2.38
C PRO A 536 -1.89 -20.62 -2.73
N SER A 537 -1.10 -21.69 -2.58
CA SER A 537 0.30 -21.62 -2.96
C SER A 537 0.45 -21.45 -4.48
N PRO A 538 1.26 -20.49 -4.96
CA PRO A 538 1.65 -20.42 -6.37
C PRO A 538 2.34 -21.69 -6.88
N ALA A 539 2.79 -22.57 -5.98
CA ALA A 539 3.43 -23.84 -6.31
C ALA A 539 2.46 -24.96 -6.67
N ASP A 540 1.20 -24.82 -6.26
CA ASP A 540 0.12 -25.78 -6.48
C ASP A 540 -1.19 -24.99 -6.69
N PRO A 541 -1.30 -24.24 -7.81
CA PRO A 541 -2.47 -23.42 -8.07
C PRO A 541 -3.71 -24.30 -8.30
N PRO A 542 -4.91 -23.84 -7.91
CA PRO A 542 -6.15 -24.56 -8.22
C PRO A 542 -6.31 -24.81 -9.72
N SER A 543 -6.83 -25.99 -10.09
CA SER A 543 -7.20 -26.29 -11.48
C SER A 543 -8.30 -25.36 -11.99
N GLY A 544 -8.35 -25.14 -13.31
CA GLY A 544 -9.36 -24.27 -13.91
C GLY A 544 -9.14 -22.83 -13.47
N CYS A 545 -10.18 -22.17 -12.96
CA CYS A 545 -10.09 -20.82 -12.40
C CYS A 545 -9.29 -20.79 -11.08
N ARG A 546 -8.14 -20.10 -11.08
CA ARG A 546 -7.27 -19.94 -9.90
C ARG A 546 -7.97 -19.38 -8.67
N PHE A 547 -8.99 -18.53 -8.85
CA PHE A 547 -9.71 -17.89 -7.74
C PHE A 547 -10.85 -18.73 -7.16
N ARG A 548 -11.24 -19.86 -7.80
CA ARG A 548 -12.46 -20.61 -7.45
C ARG A 548 -12.54 -21.06 -5.99
N THR A 549 -11.41 -21.31 -5.35
CA THR A 549 -11.35 -21.78 -3.95
C THR A 549 -11.69 -20.69 -2.94
N ARG A 550 -11.60 -19.42 -3.32
CA ARG A 550 -11.91 -18.24 -2.49
C ARG A 550 -13.07 -17.40 -3.06
N CYS A 551 -13.62 -17.79 -4.21
CA CYS A 551 -14.64 -17.04 -4.91
C CYS A 551 -16.02 -17.17 -4.24
N PRO A 552 -16.61 -16.08 -3.69
CA PRO A 552 -17.93 -16.15 -3.08
C PRO A 552 -19.04 -16.55 -4.07
N LYS A 553 -18.86 -16.20 -5.36
CA LYS A 553 -19.78 -16.57 -6.44
C LYS A 553 -19.77 -18.08 -6.68
N PHE A 554 -18.61 -18.74 -6.58
CA PHE A 554 -18.46 -20.18 -6.84
C PHE A 554 -19.38 -21.04 -5.96
N ALA A 555 -19.56 -20.67 -4.69
CA ALA A 555 -20.46 -21.37 -3.77
C ALA A 555 -21.94 -21.29 -4.18
N ARG A 556 -22.33 -20.26 -4.94
CA ARG A 556 -23.71 -19.98 -5.36
C ARG A 556 -24.03 -20.47 -6.78
N LEU A 557 -23.00 -20.82 -7.56
CA LEU A 557 -23.15 -21.31 -8.93
C LEU A 557 -23.82 -22.70 -8.98
N SER A 558 -24.52 -22.98 -10.07
CA SER A 558 -25.05 -24.32 -10.37
C SER A 558 -23.92 -25.34 -10.58
N ALA A 559 -24.24 -26.64 -10.54
CA ALA A 559 -23.22 -27.70 -10.68
C ALA A 559 -22.47 -27.63 -12.02
N GLY A 560 -23.18 -27.39 -13.14
CA GLY A 560 -22.55 -27.23 -14.45
C GLY A 560 -21.66 -26.00 -14.55
N GLU A 561 -22.08 -24.91 -13.93
CA GLU A 561 -21.29 -23.67 -13.91
C GLU A 561 -20.01 -23.81 -13.07
N ARG A 562 -20.11 -24.49 -11.92
CA ARG A 562 -18.95 -24.84 -11.09
C ARG A 562 -17.97 -25.73 -11.83
N GLN A 563 -18.46 -26.72 -12.56
CA GLN A 563 -17.61 -27.61 -13.35
C GLN A 563 -16.78 -26.84 -14.38
N LYS A 564 -17.39 -25.86 -15.06
CA LYS A 564 -16.67 -24.95 -15.96
C LYS A 564 -15.52 -24.21 -15.26
N CYS A 565 -15.74 -23.71 -14.05
CA CYS A 565 -14.69 -23.07 -13.23
C CYS A 565 -13.62 -24.06 -12.75
N VAL A 566 -13.92 -25.35 -12.62
CA VAL A 566 -12.96 -26.39 -12.19
C VAL A 566 -12.06 -26.84 -13.34
N ASP A 567 -12.61 -26.90 -14.54
CA ASP A 567 -11.96 -27.50 -15.71
C ASP A 567 -11.25 -26.48 -16.60
N ILE A 568 -11.77 -25.24 -16.67
CA ILE A 568 -11.32 -24.24 -17.63
C ILE A 568 -10.82 -23.00 -16.89
N GLU A 569 -9.56 -22.63 -17.12
CA GLU A 569 -9.02 -21.34 -16.70
C GLU A 569 -9.59 -20.25 -17.62
N PRO A 570 -10.29 -19.23 -17.09
CA PRO A 570 -10.76 -18.11 -17.89
C PRO A 570 -9.58 -17.26 -18.39
N SER A 571 -9.65 -16.83 -19.65
CA SER A 571 -8.80 -15.76 -20.19
C SER A 571 -9.45 -14.40 -19.96
N VAL A 572 -8.67 -13.33 -19.94
CA VAL A 572 -9.19 -11.95 -19.92
C VAL A 572 -10.05 -11.74 -21.16
N ALA A 573 -11.36 -11.57 -20.97
CA ALA A 573 -12.31 -11.27 -22.03
C ALA A 573 -12.77 -9.82 -21.90
N ARG A 574 -12.86 -9.10 -23.04
CA ARG A 574 -13.39 -7.73 -23.06
C ARG A 574 -14.84 -7.71 -22.64
N LEU A 575 -15.18 -6.73 -21.81
CA LEU A 575 -16.55 -6.47 -21.37
C LEU A 575 -17.27 -5.58 -22.38
N ALA A 576 -18.60 -5.62 -22.38
CA ALA A 576 -19.40 -4.96 -23.42
C ALA A 576 -19.46 -3.43 -23.28
N ARG A 577 -19.20 -2.88 -22.08
CA ARG A 577 -19.42 -1.47 -21.77
C ARG A 577 -18.22 -0.55 -22.02
N ALA A 578 -17.01 -1.07 -22.03
CA ALA A 578 -15.78 -0.29 -22.21
C ALA A 578 -14.77 -1.04 -23.09
N GLU A 579 -14.16 -0.33 -24.05
CA GLU A 579 -13.29 -0.93 -25.06
C GLU A 579 -12.03 -1.59 -24.49
N ASP A 580 -11.55 -1.12 -23.34
CA ASP A 580 -10.29 -1.53 -22.72
C ASP A 580 -10.46 -2.30 -21.40
N HIS A 581 -11.70 -2.52 -20.95
CA HIS A 581 -12.02 -3.23 -19.71
C HIS A 581 -12.22 -4.72 -19.99
N GLY A 582 -11.43 -5.57 -19.35
CA GLY A 582 -11.53 -7.01 -19.46
C GLY A 582 -11.36 -7.73 -18.13
N ALA A 583 -12.04 -8.87 -17.99
CA ALA A 583 -11.99 -9.70 -16.80
C ALA A 583 -11.79 -11.19 -17.15
N ALA A 584 -10.95 -11.87 -16.38
CA ALA A 584 -10.72 -13.31 -16.48
C ALA A 584 -11.73 -14.07 -15.59
N CYS A 585 -13.02 -13.97 -15.91
CA CYS A 585 -14.09 -14.67 -15.18
C CYS A 585 -15.14 -15.23 -16.15
N HIS A 586 -15.52 -16.49 -15.97
CA HIS A 586 -16.60 -17.12 -16.77
C HIS A 586 -17.98 -16.49 -16.55
N TYR A 587 -18.15 -15.81 -15.41
CA TYR A 587 -19.40 -15.19 -14.95
C TYR A 587 -19.12 -13.76 -14.45
N ALA A 588 -18.33 -13.00 -15.20
CA ALA A 588 -18.02 -11.61 -14.90
C ALA A 588 -19.31 -10.78 -14.78
N GLU A 589 -19.36 -9.86 -13.82
CA GLU A 589 -20.53 -9.04 -13.55
C GLU A 589 -20.11 -7.71 -12.95
N GLU A 590 -20.37 -6.62 -13.68
CA GLU A 590 -20.04 -5.25 -13.27
C GLU A 590 -20.99 -4.78 -12.15
N ILE A 591 -20.49 -4.68 -10.92
CA ILE A 591 -21.26 -4.24 -9.75
C ILE A 591 -20.59 -3.02 -9.10
N GLU A 592 -21.39 -2.16 -8.45
CA GLU A 592 -20.87 -1.10 -7.60
C GLU A 592 -20.45 -1.68 -6.24
N VAL A 593 -19.21 -1.45 -5.85
CA VAL A 593 -18.64 -1.93 -4.57
C VAL A 593 -18.38 -0.79 -3.59
N ILE A 594 -18.06 0.40 -4.11
CA ILE A 594 -17.88 1.63 -3.36
C ILE A 594 -18.96 2.58 -3.83
N THR A 595 -20.00 2.79 -3.01
CA THR A 595 -21.03 3.80 -3.30
C THR A 595 -20.48 5.15 -2.87
N ALA A 596 -20.14 6.02 -3.83
CA ALA A 596 -19.79 7.41 -3.54
C ALA A 596 -20.99 8.14 -2.90
N SER A 597 -20.72 9.05 -1.99
CA SER A 597 -21.67 9.78 -1.14
C SER A 597 -22.47 10.88 -1.86
N ASN A 598 -22.79 10.74 -3.15
CA ASN A 598 -23.42 11.81 -3.94
C ASN A 598 -24.90 11.60 -4.34
N ASP A 599 -25.65 10.76 -3.62
CA ASP A 599 -27.10 10.57 -3.86
C ASP A 599 -27.99 10.98 -2.67
N GLN A 600 -27.55 11.96 -1.86
CA GLN A 600 -28.41 12.64 -0.87
C GLN A 600 -28.53 14.14 -1.12
N GLU A 601 -28.94 14.54 -2.32
CA GLU A 601 -29.56 15.86 -2.54
C GLU A 601 -30.40 15.86 -3.84
N GLU A 602 -31.50 15.10 -3.84
CA GLU A 602 -32.76 15.42 -4.56
C GLU A 602 -33.79 14.29 -4.32
N LYS A 603 -34.48 14.31 -3.18
CA LYS A 603 -35.85 13.79 -3.03
C LYS A 603 -36.62 14.50 -1.93
#